data_AF-A0AAP4FRF7-F1
#
_entry.id   AF-A0AAP4FRF7-F1
#
_cell.length_a   1.000
_cell.length_b   1.000
_cell.length_c   1.000
_cell.angle_alpha   90.00
_cell.angle_beta   90.00
_cell.angle_gamma   90.00
#
_symmetry.space_group_name_H-M   'P 1'
#
loop_
_entity.id
_entity.type
_entity.pdbx_description
1 polymer ?
#
loop_
_entity_poly.entity_id
_entity_poly.type
_entity_poly.pdbx_seq_one_letter_code
_entity_poly.pdbx_strand_id
1 'polypeptide(L)'
;MPEDQQIASLGEECLALGHDIPASFINVDDEKYSEAWLAFSSDPWSERVLREYASGQRSAARFTQITLSALRAAPDKIPEGLALEPSLLTLQTQVVEYATSHFPDLERVMEEPGGGAHGFYSRTERGAALSSYIAQLTAQYGCQPGAIAVNDLTGVVQELNAGRLQIARSRQAYLTQPAIKHQHLISDAIENYLLELQKMVAQTTLPAGAGMAHFTRLQTCYNEPARAEFAQTYQRKRGEYRRRYLVQTRHHKPKALLTNRMR
;
A
#
# COMPACT_ATOMS: atom_id res chain seq x y z
N MET A 1 5.63 -13.51 -14.89
CA MET A 1 5.17 -13.36 -16.29
C MET A 1 6.40 -13.14 -17.14
N PRO A 2 6.54 -13.74 -18.33
CA PRO A 2 7.67 -13.42 -19.20
C PRO A 2 7.49 -11.98 -19.69
N GLU A 3 8.41 -11.10 -19.31
CA GLU A 3 8.30 -9.64 -19.52
C GLU A 3 8.55 -9.19 -20.97
N ASP A 4 8.92 -10.14 -21.86
CA ASP A 4 9.42 -9.83 -23.21
C ASP A 4 8.45 -10.17 -24.36
N GLN A 5 7.22 -10.61 -24.08
CA GLN A 5 6.21 -10.80 -25.15
C GLN A 5 5.47 -9.50 -25.42
N GLN A 6 5.87 -8.78 -26.48
CA GLN A 6 5.06 -7.71 -27.06
C GLN A 6 3.75 -8.30 -27.60
N ILE A 7 2.69 -8.19 -26.81
CA ILE A 7 1.34 -8.57 -27.23
C ILE A 7 0.86 -7.49 -28.21
N ALA A 8 0.43 -7.91 -29.39
CA ALA A 8 -0.16 -7.00 -30.37
C ALA A 8 -1.39 -6.30 -29.77
N SER A 9 -1.51 -5.00 -30.01
CA SER A 9 -2.69 -4.23 -29.58
C SER A 9 -3.96 -4.85 -30.15
N LEU A 10 -5.06 -4.77 -29.39
CA LEU A 10 -6.40 -5.06 -29.89
C LEU A 10 -6.69 -4.18 -31.12
N GLY A 11 -7.41 -4.75 -32.10
CA GLY A 11 -7.85 -4.01 -33.28
C GLY A 11 -8.83 -2.88 -32.91
N GLU A 12 -8.91 -1.84 -33.74
CA GLU A 12 -9.74 -0.65 -33.50
C GLU A 12 -11.21 -1.00 -33.24
N GLU A 13 -11.76 -1.98 -33.95
CA GLU A 13 -13.13 -2.45 -33.74
C GLU A 13 -13.34 -3.04 -32.34
N CYS A 14 -12.36 -3.81 -31.84
CA CYS A 14 -12.44 -4.38 -30.49
C CYS A 14 -12.37 -3.29 -29.42
N LEU A 15 -11.56 -2.25 -29.65
CA LEU A 15 -11.48 -1.09 -28.76
C LEU A 15 -12.78 -0.28 -28.79
N ALA A 16 -13.35 -0.07 -29.98
CA ALA A 16 -14.62 0.65 -30.16
C ALA A 16 -15.80 -0.08 -29.50
N LEU A 17 -15.78 -1.43 -29.51
CA LEU A 17 -16.76 -2.27 -28.82
C LEU A 17 -16.46 -2.44 -27.31
N GLY A 18 -15.38 -1.85 -26.80
CA GLY A 18 -15.02 -1.95 -25.38
C GLY A 18 -14.61 -3.36 -24.94
N HIS A 19 -14.07 -4.18 -25.84
CA HIS A 19 -13.58 -5.52 -25.49
C HIS A 19 -12.29 -5.50 -24.65
N ASP A 20 -11.79 -4.31 -24.32
CA ASP A 20 -10.62 -4.07 -23.47
C ASP A 20 -11.00 -3.60 -22.06
N ILE A 21 -12.27 -3.76 -21.64
CA ILE A 21 -12.69 -3.49 -20.27
C ILE A 21 -11.84 -4.33 -19.32
N PRO A 22 -11.09 -3.72 -18.37
CA PRO A 22 -10.20 -4.44 -17.48
C PRO A 22 -10.95 -5.09 -16.31
N ALA A 23 -12.11 -5.69 -16.55
CA ALA A 23 -12.94 -6.31 -15.52
C ALA A 23 -13.48 -7.66 -15.99
N SER A 24 -13.68 -8.56 -15.03
CA SER A 24 -14.34 -9.84 -15.25
C SER A 24 -15.59 -9.90 -14.40
N PHE A 25 -16.67 -10.40 -14.98
CA PHE A 25 -17.97 -10.49 -14.33
C PHE A 25 -18.30 -11.96 -14.10
N ILE A 26 -18.78 -12.26 -12.89
CA ILE A 26 -19.20 -13.60 -12.50
C ILE A 26 -20.71 -13.56 -12.35
N ASN A 27 -21.41 -14.36 -13.16
CA ASN A 27 -22.85 -14.52 -13.07
C ASN A 27 -23.14 -15.78 -12.27
N VAL A 28 -23.89 -15.64 -11.18
CA VAL A 28 -24.31 -16.75 -10.32
C VAL A 28 -25.82 -16.90 -10.44
N ASP A 29 -26.26 -18.13 -10.66
CA ASP A 29 -27.67 -18.50 -10.68
C ASP A 29 -28.23 -18.49 -9.25
N ASP A 30 -29.05 -17.49 -8.94
CA ASP A 30 -29.66 -17.29 -7.63
C ASP A 30 -30.94 -18.11 -7.41
N GLU A 31 -31.42 -18.83 -8.43
CA GLU A 31 -32.45 -19.87 -8.28
C GLU A 31 -31.84 -21.19 -7.79
N LYS A 32 -30.59 -21.46 -8.18
CA LYS A 32 -29.85 -22.67 -7.79
C LYS A 32 -29.08 -22.52 -6.48
N TYR A 33 -28.54 -21.33 -6.21
CA TYR A 33 -27.70 -21.06 -5.04
C TYR A 33 -28.27 -19.91 -4.22
N SER A 34 -28.21 -19.99 -2.89
CA SER A 34 -28.65 -18.90 -2.00
C SER A 34 -27.51 -18.01 -1.52
N GLU A 35 -26.30 -18.55 -1.48
CA GLU A 35 -25.11 -17.91 -0.94
C GLU A 35 -23.89 -18.13 -1.82
N ALA A 36 -22.98 -17.16 -1.80
CA ALA A 36 -21.64 -17.27 -2.37
C ALA A 36 -20.59 -16.91 -1.31
N TRP A 37 -19.49 -17.66 -1.29
CA TRP A 37 -18.38 -17.45 -0.36
C TRP A 37 -17.17 -17.03 -1.19
N LEU A 38 -16.78 -15.76 -1.07
CA LEU A 38 -15.74 -15.15 -1.90
C LEU A 38 -14.46 -14.91 -1.10
N ALA A 39 -13.31 -15.28 -1.64
CA ALA A 39 -12.02 -14.96 -1.04
C ALA A 39 -10.97 -14.74 -2.12
N PHE A 40 -10.02 -13.85 -1.85
CA PHE A 40 -8.90 -13.56 -2.74
C PHE A 40 -7.73 -14.49 -2.47
N SER A 41 -7.02 -14.91 -3.52
CA SER A 41 -5.77 -15.65 -3.44
C SER A 41 -4.86 -15.26 -4.61
N SER A 42 -3.63 -14.86 -4.32
CA SER A 42 -2.63 -14.55 -5.35
C SER A 42 -2.23 -15.80 -6.14
N ASP A 43 -2.16 -16.95 -5.47
CA ASP A 43 -1.85 -18.24 -6.07
C ASP A 43 -3.09 -19.13 -6.20
N PRO A 44 -3.21 -19.91 -7.28
CA PRO A 44 -4.27 -20.93 -7.40
C PRO A 44 -4.22 -21.93 -6.24
N TRP A 45 -5.38 -22.24 -5.67
CA TRP A 45 -5.46 -23.27 -4.64
C TRP A 45 -5.34 -24.67 -5.24
N SER A 46 -4.53 -25.51 -4.61
CA SER A 46 -4.51 -26.95 -4.92
C SER A 46 -5.86 -27.60 -4.64
N GLU A 47 -6.18 -28.68 -5.35
CA GLU A 47 -7.40 -29.48 -5.12
C GLU A 47 -7.57 -29.92 -3.67
N ARG A 48 -6.45 -30.20 -2.97
CA ARG A 48 -6.48 -30.54 -1.55
C ARG A 48 -7.05 -29.39 -0.72
N VAL A 49 -6.56 -28.18 -0.94
CA VAL A 49 -7.01 -26.97 -0.22
C VAL A 49 -8.50 -26.69 -0.52
N LEU A 50 -8.91 -26.85 -1.78
CA LEU A 50 -10.32 -26.71 -2.17
C LEU A 50 -11.21 -27.72 -1.45
N ARG A 51 -10.79 -28.99 -1.37
CA ARG A 51 -11.51 -30.03 -0.62
C ARG A 51 -11.58 -29.76 0.87
N GLU A 52 -10.47 -29.32 1.49
CA GLU A 52 -10.41 -28.97 2.91
C GLU A 52 -11.38 -27.82 3.26
N TYR A 53 -11.51 -26.83 2.38
CA TYR A 53 -12.52 -25.77 2.53
C TYR A 53 -13.94 -26.31 2.35
N ALA A 54 -14.19 -27.09 1.31
CA ALA A 54 -15.50 -27.68 1.04
C ALA A 54 -15.98 -28.62 2.17
N SER A 55 -15.05 -29.34 2.81
CA SER A 55 -15.36 -30.25 3.92
C SER A 55 -15.39 -29.57 5.30
N GLY A 56 -15.11 -28.26 5.38
CA GLY A 56 -15.04 -27.51 6.64
C GLY A 56 -13.83 -27.86 7.53
N GLN A 57 -12.84 -28.59 7.01
CA GLN A 57 -11.61 -28.90 7.75
C GLN A 57 -10.77 -27.63 7.97
N ARG A 58 -10.84 -26.70 7.02
CA ARG A 58 -10.16 -25.42 7.09
C ARG A 58 -11.15 -24.31 7.45
N SER A 59 -10.71 -23.37 8.30
CA SER A 59 -11.53 -22.23 8.71
C SER A 59 -11.98 -21.36 7.53
N ALA A 60 -13.26 -21.03 7.49
CA ALA A 60 -13.87 -20.15 6.50
C ALA A 60 -13.71 -18.66 6.83
N ALA A 61 -12.97 -18.30 7.89
CA ALA A 61 -12.88 -16.91 8.38
C ALA A 61 -12.33 -15.88 7.37
N ARG A 62 -11.66 -16.33 6.30
CA ARG A 62 -11.16 -15.45 5.22
C ARG A 62 -12.18 -15.17 4.11
N PHE A 63 -13.31 -15.88 4.10
CA PHE A 63 -14.32 -15.72 3.07
C PHE A 63 -15.29 -14.60 3.46
N THR A 64 -15.57 -13.74 2.49
CA THR A 64 -16.72 -12.85 2.52
C THR A 64 -17.94 -13.67 2.12
N GLN A 65 -18.84 -13.89 3.07
CA GLN A 65 -20.11 -14.58 2.83
C GLN A 65 -21.14 -13.59 2.29
N ILE A 66 -21.76 -13.95 1.18
CA ILE A 66 -22.68 -13.08 0.44
C ILE A 66 -23.99 -13.83 0.26
N THR A 67 -25.08 -13.24 0.75
CA THR A 67 -26.44 -13.68 0.42
C THR A 67 -26.81 -13.13 -0.96
N LEU A 68 -27.08 -14.02 -1.93
CA LEU A 68 -27.26 -13.64 -3.33
C LEU A 68 -28.51 -12.79 -3.57
N SER A 69 -29.60 -13.07 -2.86
CA SER A 69 -30.83 -12.26 -2.94
C SER A 69 -30.63 -10.84 -2.39
N ALA A 70 -29.84 -10.68 -1.33
CA ALA A 70 -29.49 -9.37 -0.78
C ALA A 70 -28.59 -8.58 -1.74
N LEU A 71 -27.59 -9.24 -2.33
CA LEU A 71 -26.73 -8.65 -3.36
C LEU A 71 -27.56 -8.18 -4.56
N ARG A 72 -28.49 -9.01 -5.07
CA ARG A 72 -29.33 -8.67 -6.22
C ARG A 72 -30.28 -7.50 -5.95
N ALA A 73 -30.82 -7.42 -4.73
CA ALA A 73 -31.80 -6.40 -4.37
C ALA A 73 -31.15 -5.04 -4.10
N ALA A 74 -30.03 -5.00 -3.37
CA ALA A 74 -29.34 -3.76 -3.00
C ALA A 74 -27.85 -4.01 -2.73
N PRO A 75 -27.00 -4.00 -3.78
CA PRO A 75 -25.56 -4.27 -3.63
C PRO A 75 -24.82 -3.30 -2.71
N ASP A 76 -25.31 -2.08 -2.52
CA ASP A 76 -24.71 -1.06 -1.64
C ASP A 76 -25.06 -1.26 -0.15
N LYS A 77 -25.99 -2.17 0.18
CA LYS A 77 -26.44 -2.42 1.55
C LYS A 77 -25.75 -3.58 2.23
N ILE A 78 -25.04 -4.41 1.47
CA ILE A 78 -24.23 -5.49 2.02
C ILE A 78 -22.85 -4.98 2.42
N PRO A 79 -22.21 -5.59 3.45
CA PRO A 79 -20.84 -5.23 3.84
C PRO A 79 -19.87 -5.36 2.66
N GLU A 80 -19.00 -4.35 2.49
CA GLU A 80 -18.01 -4.29 1.39
C GLU A 80 -18.61 -4.34 -0.03
N GLY A 81 -19.92 -4.17 -0.15
CA GLY A 81 -20.64 -4.15 -1.41
C GLY A 81 -20.70 -2.76 -2.04
N LEU A 82 -20.56 -2.72 -3.35
CA LEU A 82 -20.65 -1.53 -4.18
C LEU A 82 -21.68 -1.75 -5.27
N ALA A 83 -22.67 -0.87 -5.34
CA ALA A 83 -23.59 -0.84 -6.47
C ALA A 83 -22.89 -0.23 -7.69
N LEU A 84 -22.85 -0.99 -8.79
CA LEU A 84 -22.29 -0.53 -10.06
C LEU A 84 -23.38 0.16 -10.85
N GLU A 85 -23.22 1.45 -11.05
CA GLU A 85 -24.09 2.26 -11.90
C GLU A 85 -23.38 2.59 -13.22
N PRO A 86 -24.12 2.77 -14.33
CA PRO A 86 -23.55 3.30 -15.56
C PRO A 86 -22.84 4.66 -15.36
N SER A 87 -23.21 5.44 -14.35
CA SER A 87 -22.54 6.69 -13.99
C SER A 87 -21.07 6.49 -13.55
N LEU A 88 -20.71 5.28 -13.11
CA LEU A 88 -19.43 4.93 -12.47
C LEU A 88 -19.06 5.76 -11.24
N LEU A 89 -19.99 6.55 -10.69
CA LEU A 89 -19.70 7.47 -9.58
C LEU A 89 -19.14 6.73 -8.36
N THR A 90 -19.70 5.57 -8.02
CA THR A 90 -19.21 4.72 -6.92
C THR A 90 -17.76 4.29 -7.14
N LEU A 91 -17.39 3.89 -8.36
CA LEU A 91 -16.03 3.46 -8.67
C LEU A 91 -15.06 4.66 -8.65
N GLN A 92 -15.45 5.79 -9.24
CA GLN A 92 -14.62 7.00 -9.26
C GLN A 92 -14.39 7.59 -7.86
N THR A 93 -15.23 7.27 -6.88
CA THR A 93 -15.12 7.78 -5.51
C THR A 93 -14.43 6.80 -4.56
N GLN A 94 -14.55 5.49 -4.79
CA GLN A 94 -14.08 4.47 -3.85
C GLN A 94 -12.94 3.60 -4.39
N VAL A 95 -12.67 3.62 -5.70
CA VAL A 95 -11.64 2.80 -6.35
C VAL A 95 -10.62 3.69 -7.02
N VAL A 96 -9.39 3.63 -6.56
CA VAL A 96 -8.34 4.60 -6.90
C VAL A 96 -7.97 4.56 -8.39
N GLU A 97 -8.02 3.38 -9.00
CA GLU A 97 -7.77 3.15 -10.43
C GLU A 97 -8.79 3.87 -11.32
N TYR A 98 -10.01 4.13 -10.84
CA TYR A 98 -11.03 4.90 -11.56
C TYR A 98 -11.06 6.38 -11.16
N ALA A 99 -10.36 6.76 -10.08
CA ALA A 99 -10.38 8.11 -9.52
C ALA A 99 -9.22 8.99 -10.02
N THR A 100 -8.06 8.41 -10.31
CA THR A 100 -6.84 9.15 -10.66
C THR A 100 -6.04 8.46 -11.74
N SER A 101 -5.30 9.24 -12.54
CA SER A 101 -4.33 8.73 -13.51
C SER A 101 -2.97 8.40 -12.90
N HIS A 102 -2.74 8.79 -11.65
CA HIS A 102 -1.48 8.59 -10.97
C HIS A 102 -1.67 8.23 -9.49
N PHE A 103 -0.92 7.23 -9.04
CA PHE A 103 -0.80 6.86 -7.64
C PHE A 103 0.66 7.03 -7.20
N PRO A 104 0.95 7.97 -6.28
CA PRO A 104 2.31 8.28 -5.91
C PRO A 104 2.88 7.24 -4.92
N ASP A 105 4.17 6.94 -5.07
CA ASP A 105 4.93 6.22 -4.06
C ASP A 105 5.10 7.04 -2.78
N LEU A 106 5.40 6.36 -1.65
CA LEU A 106 5.66 7.04 -0.38
C LEU A 106 6.91 7.93 -0.45
N GLU A 107 7.95 7.42 -1.11
CA GLU A 107 9.18 8.15 -1.41
C GLU A 107 9.64 7.73 -2.80
N ARG A 108 9.91 8.72 -3.65
CA ARG A 108 10.35 8.47 -5.02
C ARG A 108 11.81 8.07 -5.00
N VAL A 109 12.07 6.79 -5.24
CA VAL A 109 13.43 6.26 -5.42
C VAL A 109 13.66 6.15 -6.92
N MET A 110 14.54 7.00 -7.46
CA MET A 110 14.91 7.00 -8.90
C MET A 110 13.72 7.34 -9.84
N GLU A 111 13.89 7.13 -11.15
CA GLU A 111 12.85 7.31 -12.17
C GLU A 111 11.96 6.06 -12.33
N GLU A 112 11.76 5.28 -11.27
CA GLU A 112 10.87 4.12 -11.34
C GLU A 112 9.40 4.57 -11.51
N PRO A 113 8.59 3.84 -12.29
CA PRO A 113 7.15 4.06 -12.33
C PRO A 113 6.57 3.78 -10.94
N GLY A 114 5.93 4.78 -10.34
CA GLY A 114 5.31 4.62 -9.04
C GLY A 114 4.08 3.70 -9.09
N GLY A 115 3.61 3.26 -7.93
CA GLY A 115 2.38 2.46 -7.85
C GLY A 115 2.36 1.37 -6.79
N GLY A 116 3.25 1.43 -5.79
CA GLY A 116 3.25 0.44 -4.71
C GLY A 116 3.89 -0.90 -5.08
N ALA A 117 3.52 -1.96 -4.36
CA ALA A 117 4.11 -3.30 -4.53
C ALA A 117 3.66 -3.98 -5.84
N HIS A 118 2.44 -3.70 -6.29
CA HIS A 118 1.83 -4.33 -7.47
C HIS A 118 1.76 -3.43 -8.71
N GLY A 119 2.30 -2.20 -8.60
CA GLY A 119 2.16 -1.19 -9.63
C GLY A 119 0.75 -0.57 -9.65
N PHE A 120 0.63 0.54 -10.37
CA PHE A 120 -0.64 1.25 -10.50
C PHE A 120 -1.04 1.35 -11.97
N TYR A 121 -2.27 0.93 -12.26
CA TYR A 121 -2.84 0.93 -13.60
C TYR A 121 -4.13 1.73 -13.60
N SER A 122 -4.07 2.96 -14.08
CA SER A 122 -5.24 3.80 -14.25
C SER A 122 -6.25 3.16 -15.21
N ARG A 123 -7.53 3.30 -14.88
CA ARG A 123 -8.68 2.83 -15.66
C ARG A 123 -9.61 3.97 -16.06
N THR A 124 -9.21 5.22 -15.81
CA THR A 124 -10.00 6.42 -16.09
C THR A 124 -10.41 6.50 -17.57
N GLU A 125 -9.50 6.18 -18.49
CA GLU A 125 -9.74 6.24 -19.94
C GLU A 125 -10.71 5.17 -20.45
N ARG A 126 -10.91 4.09 -19.69
CA ARG A 126 -11.80 2.97 -20.06
C ARG A 126 -13.17 3.02 -19.38
N GLY A 127 -13.47 4.13 -18.69
CA GLY A 127 -14.76 4.32 -18.01
C GLY A 127 -15.97 4.25 -18.95
N ALA A 128 -15.89 4.82 -20.16
CA ALA A 128 -17.02 4.82 -21.09
C ALA A 128 -17.42 3.39 -21.56
N ALA A 129 -16.44 2.53 -21.79
CA ALA A 129 -16.66 1.13 -22.16
C ALA A 129 -17.33 0.36 -21.00
N LEU A 130 -16.78 0.49 -19.78
CA LEU A 130 -17.34 -0.13 -18.59
C LEU A 130 -18.77 0.36 -18.29
N SER A 131 -19.01 1.66 -18.42
CA SER A 131 -20.33 2.29 -18.24
C SER A 131 -21.38 1.68 -19.17
N SER A 132 -21.04 1.56 -20.46
CA SER A 132 -21.91 0.98 -21.49
C SER A 132 -22.19 -0.50 -21.20
N TYR A 133 -21.17 -1.24 -20.77
CA TYR A 133 -21.30 -2.66 -20.41
C TYR A 133 -22.19 -2.86 -19.17
N ILE A 134 -22.05 -2.04 -18.12
CA ILE A 134 -22.93 -2.08 -16.95
C ILE A 134 -24.38 -1.79 -17.35
N ALA A 135 -24.61 -0.81 -18.24
CA ALA A 135 -25.94 -0.50 -18.74
C ALA A 135 -26.56 -1.71 -19.48
N GLN A 136 -25.77 -2.39 -20.32
CA GLN A 136 -26.18 -3.60 -21.01
C GLN A 136 -26.52 -4.73 -20.04
N LEU A 137 -25.66 -5.01 -19.05
CA LEU A 137 -25.93 -6.04 -18.03
C LEU A 137 -27.20 -5.73 -17.24
N THR A 138 -27.39 -4.47 -16.85
CA THR A 138 -28.57 -4.03 -16.11
C THR A 138 -29.84 -4.27 -16.92
N ALA A 139 -29.83 -3.95 -18.21
CA ALA A 139 -30.96 -4.20 -19.10
C ALA A 139 -31.21 -5.71 -19.33
N GLN A 140 -30.14 -6.50 -19.47
CA GLN A 140 -30.22 -7.94 -19.74
C GLN A 140 -30.77 -8.74 -18.55
N TYR A 141 -30.28 -8.46 -17.34
CA TYR A 141 -30.61 -9.25 -16.15
C TYR A 141 -31.70 -8.62 -15.27
N GLY A 142 -32.11 -7.39 -15.57
CA GLY A 142 -33.16 -6.67 -14.84
C GLY A 142 -32.79 -6.35 -13.38
N CYS A 143 -31.51 -6.38 -13.05
CA CYS A 143 -30.98 -6.04 -11.72
C CYS A 143 -29.66 -5.28 -11.85
N GLN A 144 -29.34 -4.51 -10.82
CA GLN A 144 -28.12 -3.74 -10.77
C GLN A 144 -26.91 -4.65 -10.46
N PRO A 145 -25.84 -4.64 -11.29
CA PRO A 145 -24.62 -5.37 -10.96
C PRO A 145 -23.98 -4.85 -9.68
N GLY A 146 -23.48 -5.77 -8.86
CA GLY A 146 -22.74 -5.45 -7.64
C GLY A 146 -21.26 -5.81 -7.78
N ALA A 147 -20.40 -5.03 -7.13
CA ALA A 147 -19.01 -5.38 -6.87
C ALA A 147 -18.81 -5.62 -5.37
N ILE A 148 -17.86 -6.49 -5.02
CA ILE A 148 -17.52 -6.81 -3.63
C ILE A 148 -16.03 -6.53 -3.43
N ALA A 149 -15.70 -5.66 -2.49
CA ALA A 149 -14.33 -5.49 -2.05
C ALA A 149 -13.94 -6.70 -1.18
N VAL A 150 -12.93 -7.45 -1.61
CA VAL A 150 -12.44 -8.63 -0.89
C VAL A 150 -11.21 -8.26 -0.09
N ASN A 151 -11.14 -8.73 1.15
CA ASN A 151 -10.00 -8.46 2.01
C ASN A 151 -8.77 -9.27 1.56
N ASP A 152 -7.72 -8.57 1.12
CA ASP A 152 -6.40 -9.14 0.89
C ASP A 152 -5.39 -8.66 1.94
N LEU A 153 -5.36 -9.38 3.07
CA LEU A 153 -4.41 -9.09 4.14
C LEU A 153 -2.94 -9.27 3.70
N THR A 154 -2.68 -10.14 2.73
CA THR A 154 -1.30 -10.38 2.27
C THR A 154 -0.84 -9.23 1.40
N GLY A 155 -1.67 -8.79 0.45
CA GLY A 155 -1.42 -7.59 -0.35
C GLY A 155 -1.22 -6.34 0.49
N VAL A 156 -2.04 -6.12 1.52
CA VAL A 156 -1.85 -4.98 2.46
C VAL A 156 -0.47 -5.01 3.12
N VAL A 157 -0.02 -6.20 3.58
CA VAL A 157 1.32 -6.35 4.17
C VAL A 157 2.41 -6.13 3.13
N GLN A 158 2.22 -6.60 1.89
CA GLN A 158 3.15 -6.38 0.79
C GLN A 158 3.29 -4.89 0.47
N GLU A 159 2.19 -4.15 0.37
CA GLU A 159 2.17 -2.70 0.16
C GLU A 159 2.87 -1.92 1.28
N LEU A 160 2.59 -2.26 2.54
CA LEU A 160 3.27 -1.65 3.69
C LEU A 160 4.78 -1.92 3.68
N ASN A 161 5.19 -3.13 3.32
CA ASN A 161 6.60 -3.49 3.21
C ASN A 161 7.29 -2.80 2.02
N ALA A 162 6.61 -2.67 0.88
CA ALA A 162 7.11 -1.92 -0.26
C ALA A 162 7.35 -0.45 0.13
N GLY A 163 6.41 0.18 0.82
CA GLY A 163 6.56 1.52 1.36
C GLY A 163 7.76 1.67 2.32
N ARG A 164 7.97 0.70 3.22
CA ARG A 164 9.15 0.67 4.11
C ARG A 164 10.46 0.58 3.32
N LEU A 165 10.47 -0.25 2.27
CA LEU A 165 11.65 -0.42 1.42
C LEU A 165 11.94 0.84 0.61
N GLN A 166 10.92 1.52 0.08
CA GLN A 166 11.06 2.82 -0.59
C GLN A 166 11.75 3.84 0.31
N ILE A 167 11.30 3.98 1.57
CA ILE A 167 11.92 4.89 2.54
C ILE A 167 13.38 4.50 2.83
N ALA A 168 13.65 3.21 3.04
CA ALA A 168 15.00 2.74 3.32
C ALA A 168 15.97 3.01 2.15
N ARG A 169 15.52 2.74 0.92
CA ARG A 169 16.26 3.03 -0.32
C ARG A 169 16.47 4.53 -0.52
N SER A 170 15.44 5.35 -0.33
CA SER A 170 15.53 6.82 -0.41
C SER A 170 16.56 7.37 0.60
N ARG A 171 16.53 6.87 1.85
CA ARG A 171 17.55 7.21 2.85
C ARG A 171 18.95 6.80 2.42
N GLN A 172 19.12 5.59 1.89
CA GLN A 172 20.42 5.13 1.42
C GLN A 172 20.94 5.98 0.23
N ALA A 173 20.06 6.32 -0.72
CA ALA A 173 20.39 7.23 -1.82
C ALA A 173 20.83 8.61 -1.30
N TYR A 174 20.16 9.14 -0.28
CA TYR A 174 20.56 10.39 0.36
C TYR A 174 21.93 10.29 1.05
N LEU A 175 22.17 9.23 1.83
CA LEU A 175 23.43 9.03 2.57
C LEU A 175 24.63 8.76 1.65
N THR A 176 24.40 8.26 0.45
CA THR A 176 25.46 7.97 -0.53
C THR A 176 25.88 9.19 -1.35
N GLN A 177 25.15 10.31 -1.28
CA GLN A 177 25.55 11.57 -1.90
C GLN A 177 26.91 12.02 -1.35
N PRO A 178 27.91 12.39 -2.18
CA PRO A 178 29.29 12.60 -1.73
C PRO A 178 29.45 13.54 -0.53
N ALA A 179 28.75 14.68 -0.54
CA ALA A 179 28.80 15.67 0.53
C ALA A 179 28.25 15.12 1.87
N ILE A 180 27.15 14.35 1.80
CA ILE A 180 26.49 13.77 2.97
C ILE A 180 27.27 12.55 3.46
N LYS A 181 27.74 11.70 2.55
CA LYS A 181 28.52 10.51 2.84
C LYS A 181 29.77 10.84 3.66
N HIS A 182 30.49 11.89 3.29
CA HIS A 182 31.67 12.33 4.03
C HIS A 182 31.32 12.73 5.48
N GLN A 183 30.28 13.55 5.66
CA GLN A 183 29.82 13.97 6.98
C GLN A 183 29.33 12.79 7.83
N HIS A 184 28.59 11.86 7.22
CA HIS A 184 28.10 10.65 7.89
C HIS A 184 29.25 9.76 8.36
N LEU A 185 30.23 9.48 7.50
CA LEU A 185 31.39 8.65 7.85
C LEU A 185 32.22 9.26 8.99
N ILE A 186 32.39 10.59 9.00
CA ILE A 186 33.06 11.28 10.11
C ILE A 186 32.25 11.13 11.40
N SER A 187 30.93 11.35 11.34
CA SER A 187 30.05 11.19 12.51
C SER A 187 30.12 9.77 13.07
N ASP A 188 30.01 8.75 12.22
CA ASP A 188 30.11 7.34 12.61
C ASP A 188 31.48 7.02 13.24
N ALA A 189 32.57 7.56 12.68
CA ALA A 189 33.90 7.37 13.23
C ALA A 189 34.04 7.98 14.63
N ILE A 190 33.48 9.17 14.86
CA ILE A 190 33.45 9.82 16.17
C ILE A 190 32.62 9.01 17.16
N GLU A 191 31.42 8.57 16.78
CA GLU A 191 30.54 7.77 17.65
C GLU A 191 31.19 6.45 18.06
N ASN A 192 31.77 5.73 17.10
CA ASN A 192 32.48 4.49 17.37
C ASN A 192 33.68 4.72 18.29
N TYR A 193 34.45 5.78 18.05
CA TYR A 193 35.58 6.14 18.93
C TYR A 193 35.12 6.47 20.36
N LEU A 194 34.02 7.21 20.52
CA LEU A 194 33.44 7.50 21.84
C LEU A 194 32.94 6.24 22.55
N LEU A 195 32.30 5.32 21.82
CA LEU A 195 31.87 4.03 22.38
C LEU A 195 33.06 3.19 22.85
N GLU A 196 34.14 3.13 22.06
CA GLU A 196 35.37 2.43 22.47
C GLU A 196 36.04 3.08 23.68
N LEU A 197 36.10 4.41 23.75
CA LEU A 197 36.59 5.13 24.94
C LEU A 197 35.73 4.80 26.18
N GLN A 198 34.41 4.78 26.05
CA GLN A 198 33.52 4.42 27.15
C GLN A 198 33.75 2.98 27.62
N LYS A 199 33.95 2.03 26.69
CA LYS A 199 34.31 0.64 27.03
C LYS A 199 35.66 0.58 27.74
N MET A 200 36.68 1.29 27.26
CA MET A 200 38.01 1.34 27.88
C MET A 200 37.95 1.92 29.30
N VAL A 201 37.20 3.01 29.49
CA VAL A 201 36.98 3.61 30.82
C VAL A 201 36.22 2.67 31.75
N ALA A 202 35.25 1.90 31.23
CA ALA A 202 34.52 0.90 31.99
C ALA A 202 35.37 -0.35 32.32
N GLN A 203 36.40 -0.65 31.53
CA GLN A 203 37.24 -1.84 31.67
C GLN A 203 38.56 -1.60 32.42
N THR A 204 39.09 -0.36 32.52
CA THR A 204 40.33 -0.09 33.28
C THR A 204 40.43 1.38 33.74
N THR A 205 40.82 1.55 35.01
CA THR A 205 41.32 2.78 35.66
C THR A 205 42.31 3.53 34.77
N LEU A 206 41.97 4.75 34.34
CA LEU A 206 42.81 5.58 33.46
C LEU A 206 44.15 5.96 34.14
N PRO A 207 45.32 5.78 33.49
CA PRO A 207 46.52 6.51 33.88
C PRO A 207 46.37 7.97 33.44
N ALA A 208 46.60 8.88 34.38
CA ALA A 208 46.48 10.32 34.18
C ALA A 208 47.48 10.82 33.13
N GLY A 209 46.99 11.50 32.07
CA GLY A 209 47.83 12.41 31.29
C GLY A 209 47.54 12.55 29.79
N ALA A 210 47.01 11.53 29.10
CA ALA A 210 46.94 11.57 27.63
C ALA A 210 45.60 12.06 27.04
N GLY A 211 44.50 12.02 27.80
CA GLY A 211 43.16 12.32 27.27
C GLY A 211 42.85 13.80 27.06
N MET A 212 43.48 14.71 27.80
CA MET A 212 43.05 16.12 27.88
C MET A 212 43.34 16.93 26.60
N ALA A 213 44.45 16.66 25.90
CA ALA A 213 44.83 17.44 24.71
C ALA A 213 43.93 17.20 23.49
N HIS A 214 43.35 15.99 23.37
CA HIS A 214 42.44 15.64 22.28
C HIS A 214 41.06 16.32 22.44
N PHE A 215 40.58 16.48 23.68
CA PHE A 215 39.32 17.16 23.97
C PHE A 215 39.36 18.67 23.66
N THR A 216 40.50 19.33 23.88
CA THR A 216 40.66 20.76 23.60
C THR A 216 40.55 21.07 22.10
N ARG A 217 41.08 20.19 21.25
CA ARG A 217 40.97 20.33 19.78
C ARG A 217 39.55 20.07 19.27
N LEU A 218 38.83 19.12 19.87
CA LEU A 218 37.43 18.88 19.56
C LEU A 218 36.54 20.06 19.96
N GLN A 219 36.81 20.70 21.10
CA GLN A 219 36.10 21.91 21.53
C GLN A 219 36.26 23.07 20.55
N THR A 220 37.45 23.26 19.95
CA THR A 220 37.64 24.31 18.93
C THR A 220 36.90 24.07 17.62
N CYS A 221 36.55 22.81 17.31
CA CYS A 221 35.80 22.44 16.11
C CYS A 221 34.28 22.29 16.38
N TYR A 222 33.85 22.45 17.63
CA TYR A 222 32.49 22.21 18.06
C TYR A 222 31.68 23.53 18.10
N ASN A 223 30.82 23.73 17.08
CA ASN A 223 29.97 24.90 16.95
C ASN A 223 28.55 24.59 17.46
N GLU A 224 28.29 24.92 18.73
CA GLU A 224 27.00 24.66 19.40
C GLU A 224 25.79 25.36 18.73
N PRO A 225 25.89 26.62 18.26
CA PRO A 225 24.83 27.25 17.46
C PRO A 225 24.42 26.45 16.21
N ALA A 226 25.39 25.99 15.42
CA ALA A 226 25.12 25.23 14.20
C ALA A 226 24.45 23.88 14.49
N ARG A 227 24.83 23.22 15.58
CA ARG A 227 24.19 21.98 16.05
C ARG A 227 22.75 22.22 16.48
N ALA A 228 22.48 23.30 17.21
CA ALA A 228 21.14 23.66 17.65
C ALA A 228 20.22 23.94 16.46
N GLU A 229 20.72 24.62 15.43
CA GLU A 229 20.00 24.87 14.18
C GLU A 229 19.68 23.57 13.42
N PHE A 230 20.66 22.66 13.30
CA PHE A 230 20.45 21.34 12.71
C PHE A 230 19.40 20.53 13.49
N ALA A 231 19.47 20.52 14.83
CA ALA A 231 18.52 19.81 15.67
C ALA A 231 17.09 20.35 15.49
N GLN A 232 16.90 21.67 15.44
CA GLN A 232 15.60 22.28 15.17
C GLN A 232 15.07 21.92 13.78
N THR A 233 15.93 21.95 12.76
CA THR A 233 15.57 21.60 11.38
C THR A 233 15.18 20.12 11.27
N TYR A 234 15.92 19.24 11.95
CA TYR A 234 15.62 17.82 12.04
C TYR A 234 14.27 17.55 12.71
N GLN A 235 13.98 18.19 13.86
CA GLN A 235 12.70 18.05 14.55
C GLN A 235 11.52 18.54 13.69
N ARG A 236 11.70 19.64 12.95
CA ARG A 236 10.70 20.18 12.01
C ARG A 236 10.38 19.18 10.91
N LYS A 237 11.40 18.66 10.21
CA LYS A 237 11.24 17.63 9.18
C LYS A 237 10.57 16.37 9.73
N ARG A 238 10.98 15.91 10.91
CA ARG A 238 10.38 14.74 11.58
C ARG A 238 8.88 14.95 11.86
N GLY A 239 8.48 16.15 12.27
CA GLY A 239 7.09 16.53 12.45
C GLY A 239 6.28 16.61 11.16
N GLU A 240 6.89 17.05 10.05
CA GLU A 240 6.28 17.02 8.72
C GLU A 240 6.03 15.59 8.23
N TYR A 241 7.00 14.70 8.35
CA TYR A 241 6.83 13.28 8.00
C TYR A 241 5.73 12.62 8.83
N ARG A 242 5.69 12.89 10.14
CA ARG A 242 4.64 12.37 11.02
C ARG A 242 3.24 12.87 10.61
N ARG A 243 3.12 14.12 10.18
CA ARG A 243 1.85 14.69 9.69
C ARG A 243 1.44 14.06 8.35
N ARG A 244 2.35 13.85 7.42
CA ARG A 244 2.06 13.16 6.14
C ARG A 244 1.57 11.74 6.37
N TYR A 245 2.24 10.99 7.25
CA TYR A 245 1.81 9.65 7.65
C TYR A 245 0.39 9.66 8.24
N LEU A 246 0.09 10.61 9.14
CA LEU A 246 -1.23 10.72 9.75
C LEU A 246 -2.34 11.14 8.76
N VAL A 247 -2.04 11.97 7.77
CA VAL A 247 -2.99 12.35 6.71
C VAL A 247 -3.32 11.16 5.81
N GLN A 248 -2.33 10.33 5.45
CA GLN A 248 -2.55 9.08 4.73
C GLN A 248 -3.41 8.09 5.52
N THR A 249 -3.17 7.92 6.83
CA THR A 249 -4.02 7.05 7.67
C THR A 249 -5.45 7.57 7.86
N ARG A 250 -5.71 8.88 7.69
CA ARG A 250 -7.08 9.44 7.71
C ARG A 250 -7.85 9.15 6.42
N HIS A 251 -7.17 8.98 5.29
CA HIS A 251 -7.76 8.50 4.02
C HIS A 251 -7.93 6.98 4.00
N HIS A 252 -7.49 6.30 5.07
CA HIS A 252 -7.60 4.86 5.29
C HIS A 252 -8.44 4.53 6.53
N LYS A 253 -9.30 5.45 7.00
CA LYS A 253 -10.29 5.09 8.03
C LYS A 253 -11.37 4.23 7.40
N PRO A 254 -11.55 2.96 7.81
CA PRO A 254 -12.82 2.29 7.63
C PRO A 254 -13.87 3.07 8.42
N LYS A 255 -15.03 3.32 7.80
CA LYS A 255 -16.21 3.73 8.56
C LYS A 255 -16.61 2.56 9.47
N ALA A 256 -16.88 2.92 10.72
CA ALA A 256 -17.57 2.14 11.75
C ALA A 256 -16.82 0.95 12.39
N LEU A 257 -16.41 1.15 13.63
CA LEU A 257 -16.84 0.32 14.75
C LEU A 257 -16.98 1.23 15.97
N LEU A 258 -18.17 1.83 16.12
CA LEU A 258 -18.64 2.35 17.39
C LEU A 258 -19.71 1.39 17.91
N THR A 259 -19.50 0.95 19.14
CA THR A 259 -20.47 0.52 20.16
C THR A 259 -21.00 -0.92 20.13
N ASN A 260 -20.54 -1.72 21.10
CA ASN A 260 -21.37 -2.17 22.25
C ASN A 260 -20.43 -2.83 23.29
N ARG A 261 -20.20 -2.19 24.45
CA ARG A 261 -20.98 -2.22 25.71
C ARG A 261 -20.44 -3.27 26.68
N MET A 262 -20.06 -2.76 27.87
CA MET A 262 -20.23 -3.36 29.19
C MET A 262 -20.32 -4.89 29.27
N ARG A 263 -19.25 -5.51 29.79
CA ARG A 263 -19.22 -6.21 31.08
C ARG A 263 -17.79 -6.28 31.58
#